data_AF-A0A6V7WM97-F1
#
_entry.id   AF-A0A6V7WM97-F1
#
_cell.length_a   1.000
_cell.length_b   1.000
_cell.length_c   1.000
_cell.angle_alpha   90.00
_cell.angle_beta   90.00
_cell.angle_gamma   90.00
#
_symmetry.space_group_name_H-M   'P 1'
#
loop_
_entity.id
_entity.type
_entity.pdbx_description
1 polymer ?
#
loop_
_entity_poly.entity_id
_entity_poly.type
_entity_poly.pdbx_seq_one_letter_code
_entity_poly.pdbx_strand_id
1 'polypeptide(L)'
;MEEDNANDIIKWLFKDKTQVDCKGIVEMSGDGARKTKWEARLRGNLLALEAVDFTAEPILFVCEKLEFWPSNKSQNGLSLRQNSKEFLMEFVGGDCVDKWAMQLGVCSHRVTQAEYEQALFSHYSHDSSKTGCSPPSPFNSFLLSQLAKEQTFNLFQSANIPNKKVVLKEAMYETRLSFLIPQEMIKLSLKWTSEMRDELLDKLWGIKNSTMLDTLHMFVRHLNSNIEIHTQASEFLENYLGPSFRPSVEKYRLSFLHVPTNLHVQMFYIDSKNVGNFVTSGALTAMPLRYSNGGMFNLRNKFLSNLTPQAIDQTDEGRFYRRKQTLIKLKRMIGELSRRIDIEWKISKNKGVNSADKIVVEIFAESRQIHEMLLDLINSFPNIYNLVDALSEGGLAQLQRKNSDSVPRDTLSSQLDLLEAHFVSLNSKMAAAEKVDIKNEEKKKSCEENIKLSFHSTLDSLHHLALSIESAQMLSLIQCLRNKNDCQTFFHLQLRHDALLSQAITLATTSLLLLIYSSKNLINLNYSKTNVTPLLINFSFLSCYGDEHGMIEDAFDMWQLFHDVAQFRFIPTNSSVC
;
A
#
# COMPACT_ATOMS: atom_id res chain seq x y z
N MET A 1 46.71 -21.64 39.32
CA MET A 1 46.64 -23.10 39.54
C MET A 1 46.72 -23.32 41.04
N GLU A 2 45.92 -24.22 41.60
CA GLU A 2 46.12 -24.70 42.98
C GLU A 2 47.53 -25.31 43.08
N GLU A 3 48.29 -24.98 44.13
CA GLU A 3 49.74 -25.25 44.24
C GLU A 3 50.11 -26.73 44.05
N ASP A 4 49.22 -27.65 44.46
CA ASP A 4 49.41 -29.09 44.33
C ASP A 4 49.48 -29.56 42.86
N ASN A 5 48.69 -28.96 41.97
CA ASN A 5 48.65 -29.35 40.56
C ASN A 5 49.91 -28.91 39.80
N ALA A 6 50.53 -27.79 40.19
CA ALA A 6 51.74 -27.29 39.52
C ALA A 6 52.93 -28.24 39.74
N ASN A 7 53.09 -28.75 40.96
CA ASN A 7 54.16 -29.68 41.30
C ASN A 7 54.03 -31.02 40.57
N ASP A 8 52.82 -31.53 40.39
CA ASP A 8 52.59 -32.77 39.65
C ASP A 8 52.86 -32.62 38.15
N ILE A 9 52.52 -31.45 37.58
CA ILE A 9 52.84 -31.11 36.18
C ILE A 9 54.36 -30.99 35.98
N ILE A 10 55.07 -30.34 36.89
CA ILE A 10 56.54 -30.23 36.85
C ILE A 10 57.16 -31.63 36.92
N LYS A 11 56.78 -32.45 37.93
CA LYS A 11 57.26 -33.85 38.03
C LYS A 11 56.98 -34.64 36.76
N TRP A 12 55.84 -34.42 36.11
CA TRP A 12 55.53 -35.06 34.83
C TRP A 12 56.43 -34.59 33.70
N LEU A 13 56.73 -33.29 33.57
CA LEU A 13 57.62 -32.74 32.55
C LEU A 13 59.07 -33.23 32.69
N PHE A 14 59.53 -33.47 33.92
CA PHE A 14 60.90 -33.92 34.19
C PHE A 14 61.10 -35.44 34.16
N LYS A 15 60.04 -36.27 34.08
CA LYS A 15 60.17 -37.72 33.86
C LYS A 15 60.84 -38.05 32.53
N ASP A 16 61.76 -39.01 32.53
CA ASP A 16 62.50 -39.46 31.33
C ASP A 16 61.61 -39.97 30.18
N LYS A 17 60.40 -40.42 30.49
CA LYS A 17 59.42 -40.93 29.51
C LYS A 17 58.64 -39.82 28.81
N THR A 18 58.73 -38.57 29.26
CA THR A 18 57.91 -37.48 28.78
C THR A 18 58.56 -36.81 27.57
N GLN A 19 57.92 -36.89 26.40
CA GLN A 19 58.36 -36.13 25.22
C GLN A 19 58.06 -34.65 25.41
N VAL A 20 59.06 -33.81 25.18
CA VAL A 20 59.02 -32.34 25.33
C VAL A 20 59.47 -31.69 24.02
N ASP A 21 58.91 -30.52 23.71
CA ASP A 21 59.15 -29.80 22.45
C ASP A 21 60.57 -29.20 22.43
N CYS A 22 60.98 -28.63 23.57
CA CYS A 22 62.34 -28.18 23.82
C CYS A 22 62.81 -28.59 25.21
N LYS A 23 64.10 -28.93 25.33
CA LYS A 23 64.81 -29.13 26.61
C LYS A 23 66.22 -28.58 26.49
N GLY A 24 66.74 -28.00 27.57
CA GLY A 24 68.09 -27.43 27.59
C GLY A 24 68.42 -26.78 28.93
N ILE A 25 69.70 -26.47 29.15
CA ILE A 25 70.15 -25.75 30.35
C ILE A 25 70.18 -24.27 30.04
N VAL A 26 69.56 -23.46 30.90
CA VAL A 26 69.45 -22.01 30.75
C VAL A 26 69.94 -21.27 31.98
N GLU A 27 70.64 -20.16 31.77
CA GLU A 27 70.95 -19.17 32.78
C GLU A 27 69.87 -18.10 32.81
N MET A 28 69.25 -17.94 33.97
CA MET A 28 68.19 -16.97 34.20
C MET A 28 68.72 -15.80 35.03
N SER A 29 68.45 -14.57 34.58
CA SER A 29 68.67 -13.35 35.37
C SER A 29 67.46 -12.43 35.30
N GLY A 30 66.90 -12.10 36.47
CA GLY A 30 65.96 -10.98 36.65
C GLY A 30 66.71 -9.67 36.86
N ASP A 31 66.02 -8.54 36.70
CA ASP A 31 66.60 -7.19 36.69
C ASP A 31 67.58 -6.95 37.86
N GLY A 32 68.89 -6.94 37.59
CA GLY A 32 69.97 -6.75 38.57
C GLY A 32 70.36 -7.96 39.45
N ALA A 33 69.76 -9.15 39.25
CA ALA A 33 70.02 -10.35 40.06
C ALA A 33 71.18 -11.23 39.52
N ARG A 34 71.75 -12.05 40.41
CA ARG A 34 72.81 -13.02 40.07
C ARG A 34 72.28 -14.06 39.06
N LYS A 35 73.07 -14.39 38.04
CA LYS A 35 72.75 -15.47 37.09
C LYS A 35 72.65 -16.81 37.82
N THR A 36 71.55 -17.53 37.59
CA THR A 36 71.26 -18.84 38.17
C THR A 36 71.02 -19.85 37.07
N LYS A 37 71.52 -21.09 37.21
CA LYS A 37 71.36 -22.15 36.21
C LYS A 37 70.15 -23.02 36.49
N TRP A 38 69.35 -23.24 35.45
CA TRP A 38 68.10 -23.99 35.45
C TRP A 38 68.06 -24.99 34.29
N GLU A 39 67.51 -26.18 34.50
CA GLU A 39 67.09 -27.06 33.42
C GLU A 39 65.69 -26.62 32.98
N ALA A 40 65.53 -26.26 31.71
CA ALA A 40 64.27 -25.83 31.12
C ALA A 40 63.66 -26.93 30.26
N ARG A 41 62.36 -27.19 30.42
CA ARG A 41 61.58 -28.08 29.56
C ARG A 41 60.27 -27.42 29.13
N LEU A 42 60.06 -27.35 27.81
CA LEU A 42 58.87 -26.77 27.18
C LEU A 42 58.02 -27.90 26.58
N ARG A 43 56.72 -27.91 26.88
CA ARG A 43 55.75 -28.77 26.20
C ARG A 43 54.40 -28.06 26.06
N GLY A 44 53.93 -27.89 24.83
CA GLY A 44 52.74 -27.08 24.56
C GLY A 44 52.92 -25.67 25.11
N ASN A 45 51.91 -25.14 25.81
CA ASN A 45 51.98 -23.82 26.44
C ASN A 45 52.62 -23.81 27.85
N LEU A 46 53.34 -24.86 28.24
CA LEU A 46 53.92 -25.00 29.58
C LEU A 46 55.44 -25.06 29.53
N LEU A 47 56.10 -24.12 30.22
CA LEU A 47 57.55 -24.07 30.39
C LEU A 47 57.90 -24.29 31.86
N ALA A 48 58.57 -25.39 32.17
CA ALA A 48 59.03 -25.70 33.52
C ALA A 48 60.54 -25.50 33.65
N LEU A 49 60.97 -24.99 34.81
CA LEU A 49 62.37 -24.77 35.19
C LEU A 49 62.68 -25.48 36.51
N GLU A 50 63.78 -26.24 36.56
CA GLU A 50 64.29 -26.87 37.77
C GLU A 50 65.73 -26.41 38.04
N ALA A 51 66.05 -26.06 39.29
CA ALA A 51 67.35 -25.49 39.64
C ALA A 51 68.47 -26.56 39.59
N VAL A 52 69.61 -26.22 38.97
CA VAL A 52 70.73 -27.18 38.78
C VAL A 52 71.81 -27.01 39.84
N ASP A 53 72.31 -25.78 40.01
CA ASP A 53 73.50 -25.48 40.81
C ASP A 53 73.15 -25.01 42.24
N PHE A 54 71.88 -25.03 42.63
CA PHE A 54 71.39 -24.53 43.91
C PHE A 54 70.02 -25.12 44.27
N THR A 55 69.64 -25.02 45.55
CA THR A 55 68.32 -25.44 46.04
C THR A 55 67.31 -24.32 45.87
N ALA A 56 66.34 -24.50 44.96
CA ALA A 56 65.16 -23.64 44.83
C ALA A 56 63.95 -24.46 44.38
N GLU A 57 62.76 -23.93 44.64
CA GLU A 57 61.52 -24.53 44.16
C GLU A 57 61.44 -24.42 42.63
N PRO A 58 60.97 -25.47 41.94
CA PRO A 58 60.84 -25.45 40.49
C PRO A 58 59.74 -24.47 40.06
N ILE A 59 59.93 -23.85 38.90
CA ILE A 59 59.07 -22.78 38.41
C ILE A 59 58.31 -23.28 37.18
N LEU A 60 57.01 -23.03 37.11
CA LEU A 60 56.18 -23.35 35.95
C LEU A 60 55.58 -22.05 35.36
N PHE A 61 55.90 -21.78 34.10
CA PHE A 61 55.33 -20.70 33.32
C PHE A 61 54.25 -21.24 32.38
N VAL A 62 53.11 -20.55 32.32
CA VAL A 62 52.12 -20.72 31.25
C VAL A 62 52.46 -19.71 30.17
N CYS A 63 52.90 -20.17 29.00
CA CYS A 63 53.41 -19.33 27.91
C CYS A 63 52.32 -18.58 27.12
N GLU A 64 51.06 -18.68 27.53
CA GLU A 64 49.95 -17.96 26.91
C GLU A 64 50.15 -16.45 27.08
N LYS A 65 50.20 -15.70 25.97
CA LYS A 65 50.55 -14.26 25.93
C LYS A 65 51.95 -13.91 26.46
N LEU A 66 52.88 -14.87 26.47
CA LEU A 66 54.28 -14.60 26.78
C LEU A 66 54.90 -13.73 25.67
N GLU A 67 55.44 -12.59 26.05
CA GLU A 67 56.20 -11.75 25.12
C GLU A 67 57.67 -12.11 25.20
N PHE A 68 58.33 -12.25 24.06
CA PHE A 68 59.76 -12.50 24.02
C PHE A 68 60.40 -11.82 22.81
N TRP A 69 61.69 -11.51 22.95
CA TRP A 69 62.50 -10.95 21.88
C TRP A 69 63.97 -11.38 22.07
N PRO A 70 64.78 -11.37 21.00
CA PRO A 70 66.22 -11.60 21.10
C PRO A 70 66.84 -10.58 22.06
N SER A 71 67.70 -11.05 22.96
CA SER A 71 68.39 -10.17 23.91
C SER A 71 69.44 -9.32 23.20
N ASN A 72 69.48 -8.02 23.52
CA ASN A 72 70.57 -7.15 23.09
C ASN A 72 71.86 -7.38 23.90
N LYS A 73 71.79 -8.09 25.04
CA LYS A 73 72.89 -8.28 25.98
C LYS A 73 73.71 -9.56 25.71
N SER A 74 73.13 -10.53 25.00
CA SER A 74 73.80 -11.78 24.66
C SER A 74 73.26 -12.36 23.36
N GLN A 75 74.17 -12.84 22.50
CA GLN A 75 73.80 -13.45 21.21
C GLN A 75 73.03 -14.78 21.38
N ASN A 76 73.20 -15.45 22.53
CA ASN A 76 72.55 -16.70 22.86
C ASN A 76 71.45 -16.55 23.92
N GLY A 77 70.68 -15.46 23.92
CA GLY A 77 69.66 -15.19 24.93
C GLY A 77 68.34 -14.64 24.40
N LEU A 78 67.25 -14.96 25.11
CA LEU A 78 65.91 -14.44 24.89
C LEU A 78 65.47 -13.64 26.13
N SER A 79 65.07 -12.40 25.92
CA SER A 79 64.31 -11.64 26.93
C SER A 79 62.86 -12.09 26.88
N LEU A 80 62.29 -12.40 28.04
CA LEU A 80 60.94 -12.90 28.22
C LEU A 80 60.21 -11.97 29.19
N ARG A 81 58.97 -11.60 28.87
CA ARG A 81 58.13 -10.72 29.68
C ARG A 81 56.77 -11.35 29.91
N GLN A 82 56.40 -11.47 31.19
CA GLN A 82 55.09 -11.93 31.62
C GLN A 82 54.61 -11.11 32.83
N ASN A 83 53.38 -10.60 32.77
CA ASN A 83 52.75 -9.81 33.85
C ASN A 83 53.65 -8.69 34.40
N SER A 84 54.28 -7.92 33.50
CA SER A 84 55.17 -6.79 33.81
C SER A 84 56.52 -7.15 34.45
N LYS A 85 56.88 -8.44 34.55
CA LYS A 85 58.22 -8.89 34.94
C LYS A 85 59.00 -9.32 33.72
N GLU A 86 60.22 -8.80 33.58
CA GLU A 86 61.16 -9.20 32.54
C GLU A 86 62.26 -10.09 33.13
N PHE A 87 62.55 -11.18 32.43
CA PHE A 87 63.64 -12.08 32.75
C PHE A 87 64.42 -12.42 31.49
N LEU A 88 65.73 -12.46 31.62
CA LEU A 88 66.64 -12.86 30.56
C LEU A 88 66.95 -14.35 30.73
N MET A 89 66.73 -15.12 29.66
CA MET A 89 67.07 -16.53 29.55
C MET A 89 68.21 -16.71 28.55
N GLU A 90 69.36 -17.17 29.01
CA GLU A 90 70.55 -17.42 28.19
C GLU A 90 70.82 -18.93 28.09
N PHE A 91 71.07 -19.45 26.90
CA PHE A 91 71.22 -20.90 26.70
C PHE A 91 72.67 -21.35 26.91
N VAL A 92 72.88 -22.32 27.80
CA VAL A 92 74.20 -22.85 28.18
C VAL A 92 74.49 -24.13 27.39
N GLY A 93 75.01 -23.97 26.17
CA GLY A 93 75.30 -25.06 25.24
C GLY A 93 74.83 -24.70 23.83
N GLY A 94 75.27 -25.43 22.80
CA GLY A 94 74.94 -25.19 21.39
C GLY A 94 73.46 -25.40 21.01
N ASP A 95 72.55 -25.28 21.97
CA ASP A 95 71.11 -25.31 21.75
C ASP A 95 70.69 -24.06 20.98
N CYS A 96 70.01 -24.27 19.86
CA CYS A 96 69.70 -23.24 18.88
C CYS A 96 68.60 -22.31 19.42
N VAL A 97 68.95 -21.07 19.75
CA VAL A 97 68.02 -20.01 20.20
C VAL A 97 66.83 -19.87 19.27
N ASP A 98 67.05 -20.02 17.96
CA ASP A 98 66.01 -19.95 16.94
C ASP A 98 64.94 -21.03 17.13
N LYS A 99 65.35 -22.25 17.53
CA LYS A 99 64.41 -23.35 17.81
C LYS A 99 63.52 -22.99 19.01
N TRP A 100 64.11 -22.46 20.08
CA TRP A 100 63.37 -22.03 21.27
C TRP A 100 62.45 -20.84 20.98
N ALA A 101 62.92 -19.84 20.23
CA ALA A 101 62.13 -18.70 19.80
C ALA A 101 60.92 -19.13 18.95
N MET A 102 61.12 -20.04 17.99
CA MET A 102 60.04 -20.58 17.16
C MET A 102 58.99 -21.32 18.00
N GLN A 103 59.40 -22.22 18.89
CA GLN A 103 58.46 -22.97 19.72
C GLN A 103 57.71 -22.05 20.68
N LEU A 104 58.38 -21.13 21.38
CA LEU A 104 57.72 -20.14 22.24
C LEU A 104 56.75 -19.24 21.45
N GLY A 105 57.04 -18.93 20.19
CA GLY A 105 56.15 -18.18 19.29
C GLY A 105 54.86 -18.92 18.95
N VAL A 106 54.94 -20.22 18.69
CA VAL A 106 53.77 -21.07 18.43
C VAL A 106 52.95 -21.26 19.71
N CYS A 107 53.62 -21.56 20.83
CA CYS A 107 52.99 -21.83 22.11
C CYS A 107 52.32 -20.61 22.76
N SER A 108 52.68 -19.39 22.34
CA SER A 108 52.11 -18.12 22.84
C SER A 108 50.91 -17.60 22.04
N HIS A 109 50.44 -18.34 21.03
CA HIS A 109 49.33 -17.97 20.12
C HIS A 109 49.54 -16.70 19.27
N ARG A 110 50.73 -16.10 19.28
CA ARG A 110 51.01 -14.85 18.56
C ARG A 110 50.91 -14.99 17.03
N VAL A 111 51.31 -16.15 16.50
CA VAL A 111 51.24 -16.43 15.05
C VAL A 111 49.79 -16.49 14.59
N THR A 112 48.93 -17.22 15.31
CA THR A 112 47.50 -17.33 15.01
C THR A 112 46.78 -15.98 15.14
N GLN A 113 47.17 -15.16 16.12
CA GLN A 113 46.64 -13.82 16.28
C GLN A 113 47.03 -12.90 15.11
N ALA A 114 48.30 -12.92 14.67
CA ALA A 114 48.76 -12.12 13.55
C ALA A 114 48.08 -12.52 12.21
N GLU A 115 47.90 -13.82 11.97
CA GLU A 115 47.19 -14.33 10.78
C GLU A 115 45.71 -13.89 10.78
N TYR A 116 45.05 -13.93 11.94
CA TYR A 116 43.68 -13.46 12.12
C TYR A 116 43.54 -11.96 11.87
N GLU A 117 44.46 -11.14 12.42
CA GLU A 117 44.49 -9.69 12.21
C GLU A 117 44.72 -9.33 10.74
N GLN A 118 45.60 -10.06 10.03
CA GLN A 118 45.84 -9.88 8.59
C GLN A 118 44.61 -10.25 7.74
N ALA A 119 43.93 -11.35 8.06
CA ALA A 119 42.71 -11.76 7.38
C ALA A 119 41.59 -10.71 7.55
N LEU A 120 41.39 -10.18 8.76
CA LEU A 120 40.43 -9.10 9.02
C LEU A 120 40.78 -7.82 8.25
N PHE A 121 42.05 -7.41 8.25
CA PHE A 121 42.49 -6.23 7.52
C PHE A 121 42.21 -6.33 6.02
N SER A 122 42.43 -7.51 5.42
CA SER A 122 42.14 -7.75 4.00
C SER A 122 40.65 -7.67 3.67
N HIS A 123 39.77 -8.18 4.55
CA HIS A 123 38.33 -8.15 4.37
C HIS A 123 37.74 -6.74 4.48
N TYR A 124 38.26 -5.89 5.38
CA TYR A 124 37.73 -4.52 5.56
C TYR A 124 38.33 -3.49 4.60
N SER A 125 39.49 -3.75 4.01
CA SER A 125 40.16 -2.83 3.09
C SER A 125 39.69 -2.96 1.63
N HIS A 126 38.98 -4.06 1.27
CA HIS A 126 38.60 -4.33 -0.12
C HIS A 126 37.15 -3.97 -0.51
N ASP A 127 36.33 -3.45 0.39
CA ASP A 127 34.90 -3.17 0.12
C ASP A 127 34.58 -1.71 -0.24
N SER A 128 35.43 -1.06 -1.05
CA SER A 128 35.16 0.30 -1.55
C SER A 128 35.44 0.52 -3.03
N SER A 129 35.34 -0.52 -3.86
CA SER A 129 35.30 -0.29 -5.30
C SER A 129 34.39 -1.29 -6.02
N LYS A 130 33.45 -0.70 -6.77
CA LYS A 130 32.59 -1.30 -7.81
C LYS A 130 31.28 -1.94 -7.31
N THR A 131 30.19 -1.19 -7.43
CA THR A 131 29.19 -1.40 -8.50
C THR A 131 28.30 -0.16 -8.60
N GLY A 132 28.78 0.87 -9.31
CA GLY A 132 27.90 1.88 -9.89
C GLY A 132 27.26 1.28 -11.14
N CYS A 133 26.14 0.59 -10.96
CA CYS A 133 25.27 0.17 -12.06
C CYS A 133 23.82 0.33 -11.61
N SER A 134 23.31 1.55 -11.68
CA SER A 134 21.87 1.76 -11.82
C SER A 134 21.55 1.64 -13.30
N PRO A 135 20.86 0.59 -13.78
CA PRO A 135 20.27 0.65 -15.10
C PRO A 135 19.24 1.80 -15.09
N PRO A 136 19.20 2.65 -16.12
CA PRO A 136 18.06 3.54 -16.29
C PRO A 136 16.88 2.66 -16.68
N SER A 137 16.01 2.34 -15.72
CA SER A 137 14.75 1.69 -16.05
C SER A 137 13.88 2.71 -16.80
N PRO A 138 13.09 2.32 -17.82
CA PRO A 138 12.32 3.23 -18.67
C PRO A 138 11.18 3.96 -17.95
N PHE A 139 10.92 3.65 -16.68
CA PHE A 139 10.02 4.45 -15.85
C PHE A 139 10.81 5.61 -15.25
N ASN A 140 10.86 6.73 -15.96
CA ASN A 140 11.23 8.03 -15.42
C ASN A 140 10.53 8.21 -14.06
N SER A 141 11.30 8.23 -12.97
CA SER A 141 10.78 8.06 -11.62
C SER A 141 9.62 9.02 -11.36
N PHE A 142 8.51 8.52 -10.81
CA PHE A 142 7.42 9.37 -10.30
C PHE A 142 7.89 10.31 -9.16
N LEU A 143 9.13 10.14 -8.72
CA LEU A 143 9.88 10.96 -7.79
C LEU A 143 10.60 12.10 -8.54
N LEU A 144 10.53 13.30 -7.97
CA LEU A 144 11.11 14.54 -8.49
C LEU A 144 11.98 15.23 -7.44
N SER A 145 12.70 16.27 -7.87
CA SER A 145 13.32 17.28 -7.00
C SER A 145 14.06 16.68 -5.80
N GLN A 146 15.08 15.86 -6.06
CA GLN A 146 15.83 15.20 -5.00
C GLN A 146 16.59 16.23 -4.14
N LEU A 147 16.31 16.23 -2.84
CA LEU A 147 17.11 16.89 -1.83
C LEU A 147 17.81 15.81 -0.99
N ALA A 148 19.14 15.75 -1.02
CA ALA A 148 19.89 14.75 -0.27
C ALA A 148 20.93 15.37 0.66
N LYS A 149 21.11 14.75 1.83
CA LYS A 149 22.15 15.07 2.80
C LYS A 149 22.95 13.82 3.10
N GLU A 150 24.27 13.93 3.01
CA GLU A 150 25.20 12.83 3.28
C GLU A 150 25.99 13.13 4.56
N GLN A 151 26.10 12.13 5.42
CA GLN A 151 26.84 12.18 6.68
C GLN A 151 27.76 10.95 6.74
N THR A 152 29.04 11.17 7.03
CA THR A 152 30.01 10.09 7.19
C THR A 152 30.31 9.89 8.66
N PHE A 153 30.10 8.68 9.14
CA PHE A 153 30.39 8.26 10.50
C PHE A 153 31.61 7.35 10.52
N ASN A 154 32.48 7.53 11.51
CA ASN A 154 33.56 6.60 11.79
C ASN A 154 33.13 5.69 12.94
N LEU A 155 32.90 4.41 12.67
CA LEU A 155 32.64 3.42 13.70
C LEU A 155 33.97 2.92 14.26
N PHE A 156 34.19 3.18 15.55
CA PHE A 156 35.33 2.67 16.29
C PHE A 156 35.18 1.16 16.48
N GLN A 157 36.24 0.43 16.14
CA GLN A 157 36.31 -1.02 16.33
C GLN A 157 37.35 -1.33 17.41
N SER A 158 37.10 -2.34 18.23
CA SER A 158 38.11 -2.87 19.15
C SER A 158 39.19 -3.65 18.37
N ALA A 159 40.33 -3.90 19.02
CA ALA A 159 41.42 -4.75 18.49
C ALA A 159 42.24 -4.19 17.30
N ASN A 160 42.64 -2.91 17.33
CA ASN A 160 43.51 -2.27 16.31
C ASN A 160 43.01 -2.34 14.85
N ILE A 161 41.72 -2.66 14.66
CA ILE A 161 41.08 -2.67 13.34
C ILE A 161 40.86 -1.21 12.91
N PRO A 162 41.15 -0.83 11.64
CA PRO A 162 40.87 0.52 11.16
C PRO A 162 39.39 0.87 11.32
N ASN A 163 39.12 2.12 11.71
CA ASN A 163 37.75 2.63 11.83
C ASN A 163 36.98 2.40 10.53
N LYS A 164 35.79 1.81 10.63
CA LYS A 164 34.91 1.64 9.45
C LYS A 164 34.22 2.97 9.19
N LYS A 165 34.41 3.50 7.99
CA LYS A 165 33.60 4.62 7.48
C LYS A 165 32.25 4.08 7.03
N VAL A 166 31.19 4.64 7.58
CA VAL A 166 29.81 4.39 7.15
C VAL A 166 29.26 5.69 6.60
N VAL A 167 28.75 5.65 5.37
CA VAL A 167 28.12 6.80 4.73
C VAL A 167 26.62 6.64 4.82
N LEU A 168 25.97 7.50 5.60
CA LEU A 168 24.52 7.65 5.63
C LEU A 168 24.12 8.75 4.65
N LYS A 169 23.22 8.43 3.73
CA LYS A 169 22.58 9.39 2.84
C LYS A 169 21.09 9.37 3.06
N GLU A 170 20.54 10.51 3.45
CA GLU A 170 19.11 10.75 3.56
C GLU A 170 18.68 11.55 2.34
N ALA A 171 17.70 11.06 1.59
CA ALA A 171 17.16 11.73 0.42
C ALA A 171 15.65 11.91 0.54
N MET A 172 15.19 13.14 0.34
CA MET A 172 13.78 13.49 0.22
C MET A 172 13.46 13.79 -1.24
N TYR A 173 12.34 13.25 -1.70
CA TYR A 173 11.84 13.43 -3.05
C TYR A 173 10.44 14.00 -3.01
N GLU A 174 10.16 14.93 -3.93
CA GLU A 174 8.79 15.29 -4.29
C GLU A 174 8.20 14.19 -5.18
N THR A 175 6.88 14.20 -5.40
CA THR A 175 6.24 13.22 -6.28
C THR A 175 5.26 13.84 -7.26
N ARG A 176 5.36 13.44 -8.54
CA ARG A 176 4.39 13.80 -9.60
C ARG A 176 2.96 13.39 -9.22
N LEU A 177 2.83 12.31 -8.44
CA LEU A 177 1.55 11.78 -8.01
C LEU A 177 0.78 12.75 -7.12
N SER A 178 1.47 13.69 -6.47
CA SER A 178 0.82 14.73 -5.66
C SER A 178 -0.16 15.58 -6.46
N PHE A 179 -0.03 15.66 -7.78
CA PHE A 179 -0.95 16.42 -8.64
C PHE A 179 -1.66 15.55 -9.67
N LEU A 180 -0.98 14.56 -10.26
CA LEU A 180 -1.58 13.70 -11.27
C LEU A 180 -2.83 12.96 -10.75
N ILE A 181 -2.75 12.41 -9.54
CA ILE A 181 -3.89 11.68 -8.97
C ILE A 181 -5.02 12.65 -8.61
N PRO A 182 -4.78 13.76 -7.88
CA PRO A 182 -5.84 14.73 -7.61
C PRO A 182 -6.50 15.32 -8.85
N GLN A 183 -5.76 15.56 -9.95
CA GLN A 183 -6.36 16.02 -11.22
C GLN A 183 -7.38 15.01 -11.76
N GLU A 184 -7.05 13.74 -11.79
CA GLU A 184 -7.98 12.69 -12.24
C GLU A 184 -9.15 12.49 -11.27
N MET A 185 -8.89 12.57 -9.96
CA MET A 185 -9.95 12.51 -8.94
C MET A 185 -10.94 13.68 -9.06
N ILE A 186 -10.45 14.90 -9.30
CA ILE A 186 -11.30 16.08 -9.52
C ILE A 186 -12.18 15.89 -10.75
N LYS A 187 -11.64 15.35 -11.86
CA LYS A 187 -12.43 15.06 -13.06
C LYS A 187 -13.56 14.06 -12.78
N LEU A 188 -13.30 13.05 -11.96
CA LEU A 188 -14.32 12.08 -11.53
C LEU A 188 -15.40 12.74 -10.67
N SER A 189 -15.02 13.52 -9.65
CA SER A 189 -15.97 14.26 -8.79
C SER A 189 -16.80 15.29 -9.57
N LEU A 190 -16.18 16.01 -10.51
CA LEU A 190 -16.84 16.97 -11.38
C LEU A 190 -17.88 16.28 -12.27
N LYS A 191 -17.49 15.16 -12.90
CA LYS A 191 -18.39 14.37 -13.74
C LYS A 191 -19.59 13.87 -12.94
N TRP A 192 -19.33 13.27 -11.77
CA TRP A 192 -20.38 12.76 -10.89
C TRP A 192 -21.36 13.85 -10.45
N THR A 193 -20.84 14.98 -9.99
CA THR A 193 -21.67 16.10 -9.51
C THR A 193 -22.50 16.71 -10.66
N SER A 194 -21.93 16.79 -11.86
CA SER A 194 -22.64 17.27 -13.06
C SER A 194 -23.74 16.31 -13.49
N GLU A 195 -23.46 15.00 -13.57
CA GLU A 195 -24.44 13.97 -13.91
C GLU A 195 -25.59 13.95 -12.90
N MET A 196 -25.29 14.03 -11.60
CA MET A 196 -26.30 14.12 -10.54
C MET A 196 -27.20 15.34 -10.70
N ARG A 197 -26.62 16.50 -11.04
CA ARG A 197 -27.35 17.75 -11.28
C ARG A 197 -28.25 17.63 -12.50
N ASP A 198 -27.72 17.12 -13.60
CA ASP A 198 -28.45 17.00 -14.86
C ASP A 198 -29.60 15.98 -14.74
N GLU A 199 -29.37 14.82 -14.11
CA GLU A 199 -30.41 13.82 -13.83
C GLU A 199 -31.53 14.37 -12.94
N LEU A 200 -31.18 15.15 -11.91
CA LEU A 200 -32.14 15.76 -11.01
C LEU A 200 -33.02 16.78 -11.73
N LEU A 201 -32.43 17.58 -12.61
CA LEU A 201 -33.17 18.53 -13.46
C LEU A 201 -34.06 17.81 -14.48
N ASP A 202 -33.57 16.76 -15.13
CA ASP A 202 -34.34 16.01 -16.13
C ASP A 202 -35.58 15.35 -15.52
N LYS A 203 -35.44 14.78 -14.32
CA LYS A 203 -36.48 13.94 -13.71
C LYS A 203 -37.46 14.69 -12.82
N LEU A 204 -36.98 15.69 -12.08
CA LEU A 204 -37.74 16.27 -10.96
C LEU A 204 -38.10 17.75 -11.14
N TRP A 205 -37.55 18.44 -12.14
CA TRP A 205 -37.81 19.88 -12.36
C TRP A 205 -39.28 20.23 -12.59
N GLY A 206 -40.09 19.27 -13.07
CA GLY A 206 -41.50 19.45 -13.36
C GLY A 206 -42.47 19.27 -12.17
N ILE A 207 -41.98 18.92 -10.97
CA ILE A 207 -42.84 18.62 -9.82
C ILE A 207 -43.54 19.89 -9.31
N LYS A 208 -44.88 19.91 -9.29
CA LYS A 208 -45.70 21.08 -8.87
C LYS A 208 -45.93 21.19 -7.35
N ASN A 209 -45.04 20.63 -6.52
CA ASN A 209 -45.10 20.77 -5.07
C ASN A 209 -44.13 21.88 -4.62
N SER A 210 -44.67 22.99 -4.09
CA SER A 210 -43.89 24.17 -3.70
C SER A 210 -42.75 23.86 -2.73
N THR A 211 -43.00 23.03 -1.71
CA THR A 211 -41.99 22.64 -0.73
C THR A 211 -40.86 21.82 -1.35
N MET A 212 -41.17 20.96 -2.32
CA MET A 212 -40.16 20.14 -3.01
C MET A 212 -39.39 20.94 -4.04
N LEU A 213 -40.03 21.93 -4.68
CA LEU A 213 -39.41 22.84 -5.62
C LEU A 213 -38.36 23.73 -4.93
N ASP A 214 -38.65 24.22 -3.72
CA ASP A 214 -37.68 24.95 -2.91
C ASP A 214 -36.46 24.09 -2.55
N THR A 215 -36.68 22.86 -2.09
CA THR A 215 -35.59 21.91 -1.80
C THR A 215 -34.78 21.57 -3.06
N LEU A 216 -35.46 21.39 -4.20
CA LEU A 216 -34.82 21.13 -5.48
C LEU A 216 -33.91 22.29 -5.91
N HIS A 217 -34.37 23.53 -5.78
CA HIS A 217 -33.54 24.71 -6.05
C HIS A 217 -32.31 24.77 -5.12
N MET A 218 -32.46 24.39 -3.85
CA MET A 218 -31.34 24.30 -2.93
C MET A 218 -30.33 23.22 -3.35
N PHE A 219 -30.79 22.03 -3.73
CA PHE A 219 -29.94 20.96 -4.25
C PHE A 219 -29.13 21.42 -5.45
N VAL A 220 -29.80 21.98 -6.46
CA VAL A 220 -29.16 22.49 -7.68
C VAL A 220 -28.15 23.59 -7.34
N ARG A 221 -28.46 24.48 -6.39
CA ARG A 221 -27.53 25.51 -5.93
C ARG A 221 -26.27 24.91 -5.30
N HIS A 222 -26.42 23.91 -4.43
CA HIS A 222 -25.27 23.26 -3.79
C HIS A 222 -24.43 22.45 -4.79
N LEU A 223 -25.08 21.71 -5.70
CA LEU A 223 -24.40 21.00 -6.78
C LEU A 223 -23.63 21.95 -7.69
N ASN A 224 -24.23 23.06 -8.11
CA ASN A 224 -23.54 24.08 -8.92
C ASN A 224 -22.35 24.69 -8.16
N SER A 225 -22.49 24.93 -6.85
CA SER A 225 -21.38 25.41 -6.03
C SER A 225 -20.23 24.42 -5.97
N ASN A 226 -20.52 23.12 -5.83
CA ASN A 226 -19.49 22.07 -5.82
C ASN A 226 -18.84 21.94 -7.20
N ILE A 227 -19.63 21.96 -8.28
CA ILE A 227 -19.13 21.99 -9.67
C ILE A 227 -18.15 23.15 -9.87
N GLU A 228 -18.51 24.36 -9.43
CA GLU A 228 -17.63 25.52 -9.53
C GLU A 228 -16.31 25.31 -8.77
N ILE A 229 -16.35 24.77 -7.56
CA ILE A 229 -15.15 24.45 -6.75
C ILE A 229 -14.26 23.45 -7.49
N HIS A 230 -14.83 22.36 -8.04
CA HIS A 230 -14.07 21.36 -8.78
C HIS A 230 -13.47 21.93 -10.07
N THR A 231 -14.22 22.72 -10.83
CA THR A 231 -13.73 23.37 -12.06
C THR A 231 -12.57 24.31 -11.76
N GLN A 232 -12.72 25.19 -10.77
CA GLN A 232 -11.65 26.11 -10.35
C GLN A 232 -10.40 25.36 -9.84
N ALA A 233 -10.58 24.26 -9.12
CA ALA A 233 -9.47 23.42 -8.69
C ALA A 233 -8.77 22.75 -9.88
N SER A 234 -9.52 22.21 -10.85
CA SER A 234 -8.97 21.57 -12.04
C SER A 234 -8.14 22.56 -12.87
N GLU A 235 -8.72 23.72 -13.21
CA GLU A 235 -8.04 24.76 -13.99
C GLU A 235 -6.78 25.27 -13.29
N PHE A 236 -6.84 25.41 -11.97
CA PHE A 236 -5.70 25.84 -11.18
C PHE A 236 -4.57 24.79 -11.17
N LEU A 237 -4.89 23.50 -10.96
CA LEU A 237 -3.89 22.44 -10.93
C LEU A 237 -3.26 22.17 -12.30
N GLU A 238 -3.98 22.36 -13.40
CA GLU A 238 -3.45 22.23 -14.76
C GLU A 238 -2.42 23.33 -15.07
N ASN A 239 -2.63 24.54 -14.54
CA ASN A 239 -1.77 25.70 -14.78
C ASN A 239 -0.76 25.95 -13.65
N TYR A 240 -0.64 25.03 -12.68
CA TYR A 240 0.22 25.24 -11.53
C TYR A 240 1.71 25.08 -11.88
N LEU A 241 2.49 26.13 -11.65
CA LEU A 241 3.94 26.17 -11.93
C LEU A 241 4.81 26.12 -10.66
N GLY A 242 4.21 25.81 -9.51
CA GLY A 242 4.91 25.74 -8.23
C GLY A 242 5.63 24.40 -7.99
N PRO A 243 6.05 24.11 -6.75
CA PRO A 243 6.68 22.84 -6.39
C PRO A 243 5.76 21.65 -6.65
N SER A 244 6.30 20.42 -6.78
CA SER A 244 5.48 19.22 -7.08
C SER A 244 4.74 18.66 -5.86
N PHE A 245 4.39 19.51 -4.88
CA PHE A 245 3.56 19.21 -3.73
C PHE A 245 2.80 20.46 -3.28
N ARG A 246 1.76 20.31 -2.46
CA ARG A 246 1.06 21.45 -1.85
C ARG A 246 1.81 21.96 -0.61
N PRO A 247 2.30 23.21 -0.59
CA PRO A 247 2.96 23.77 0.58
C PRO A 247 1.99 24.06 1.72
N SER A 248 2.45 23.91 2.97
CA SER A 248 1.60 24.14 4.17
C SER A 248 1.09 25.57 4.29
N VAL A 249 1.75 26.56 3.69
CA VAL A 249 1.29 27.96 3.66
C VAL A 249 0.00 28.13 2.86
N GLU A 250 -0.29 27.21 1.92
CA GLU A 250 -1.50 27.20 1.10
C GLU A 250 -2.59 26.27 1.66
N LYS A 251 -2.54 25.94 2.96
CA LYS A 251 -3.50 25.04 3.63
C LYS A 251 -4.95 25.51 3.61
N TYR A 252 -5.22 26.80 3.40
CA TYR A 252 -6.58 27.35 3.31
C TYR A 252 -7.08 27.58 1.87
N ARG A 253 -6.24 27.35 0.86
CA ARG A 253 -6.63 27.57 -0.54
C ARG A 253 -7.53 26.45 -1.04
N LEU A 254 -8.74 26.80 -1.44
CA LEU A 254 -9.74 25.84 -1.94
C LEU A 254 -9.29 25.12 -3.21
N SER A 255 -8.51 25.76 -4.09
CA SER A 255 -8.01 25.13 -5.31
C SER A 255 -7.10 23.90 -5.04
N PHE A 256 -6.51 23.80 -3.84
CA PHE A 256 -5.71 22.64 -3.42
C PHE A 256 -6.48 21.64 -2.55
N LEU A 257 -7.81 21.77 -2.43
CA LEU A 257 -8.63 20.96 -1.52
C LEU A 257 -8.37 19.45 -1.66
N HIS A 258 -8.18 18.96 -2.88
CA HIS A 258 -7.99 17.54 -3.20
C HIS A 258 -6.53 17.06 -3.10
N VAL A 259 -5.58 17.98 -2.86
CA VAL A 259 -4.14 17.71 -2.90
C VAL A 259 -3.60 17.49 -1.50
N PRO A 260 -2.85 16.39 -1.25
CA PRO A 260 -2.26 16.13 0.05
C PRO A 260 -1.21 17.20 0.37
N THR A 261 -1.24 17.69 1.60
CA THR A 261 -0.30 18.74 2.03
C THR A 261 1.08 18.12 2.26
N ASN A 262 2.14 18.79 1.79
CA ASN A 262 3.53 18.44 2.09
C ASN A 262 3.92 16.96 1.80
N LEU A 263 3.36 16.36 0.75
CA LEU A 263 3.63 14.97 0.37
C LEU A 263 5.06 14.80 -0.18
N HIS A 264 5.85 13.97 0.48
CA HIS A 264 7.23 13.63 0.12
C HIS A 264 7.51 12.15 0.34
N VAL A 265 8.52 11.65 -0.36
CA VAL A 265 9.10 10.32 -0.18
C VAL A 265 10.50 10.46 0.40
N GLN A 266 10.75 9.83 1.54
CA GLN A 266 12.04 9.81 2.20
C GLN A 266 12.70 8.44 2.00
N MET A 267 13.97 8.45 1.58
CA MET A 267 14.77 7.25 1.35
C MET A 267 16.08 7.35 2.12
N PHE A 268 16.44 6.24 2.77
CA PHE A 268 17.65 6.13 3.56
C PHE A 268 18.63 5.16 2.91
N TYR A 269 19.86 5.60 2.72
CA TYR A 269 20.93 4.79 2.14
C TYR A 269 22.09 4.68 3.13
N ILE A 270 22.55 3.45 3.37
CA ILE A 270 23.76 3.16 4.14
C ILE A 270 24.76 2.51 3.19
N ASP A 271 25.94 3.09 3.04
CA ASP A 271 26.99 2.62 2.13
C ASP A 271 26.44 2.35 0.71
N SER A 272 25.67 3.31 0.19
CA SER A 272 24.96 3.24 -1.11
C SER A 272 23.86 2.17 -1.24
N LYS A 273 23.53 1.42 -0.17
CA LYS A 273 22.42 0.47 -0.15
C LYS A 273 21.18 1.13 0.45
N ASN A 274 20.05 1.08 -0.25
CA ASN A 274 18.77 1.52 0.31
C ASN A 274 18.38 0.58 1.47
N VAL A 275 18.19 1.14 2.66
CA VAL A 275 17.83 0.41 3.88
C VAL A 275 16.39 0.64 4.33
N GLY A 276 15.71 1.67 3.81
CA GLY A 276 14.36 1.98 4.22
C GLY A 276 13.78 3.17 3.47
N ASN A 277 12.46 3.15 3.28
CA ASN A 277 11.70 4.22 2.63
C ASN A 277 10.44 4.53 3.43
N PHE A 278 10.10 5.81 3.53
CA PHE A 278 8.88 6.28 4.18
C PHE A 278 8.18 7.31 3.31
N VAL A 279 6.85 7.31 3.34
CA VAL A 279 6.04 8.39 2.77
C VAL A 279 5.66 9.33 3.90
N THR A 280 5.93 10.61 3.73
CA THR A 280 5.60 11.64 4.71
C THR A 280 4.66 12.66 4.09
N SER A 281 3.60 13.04 4.81
CA SER A 281 2.64 14.04 4.37
C SER A 281 2.06 14.75 5.58
N GLY A 282 1.49 15.93 5.38
CA GLY A 282 0.55 16.52 6.33
C GLY A 282 -0.66 15.62 6.52
N ALA A 283 -1.42 15.85 7.59
CA ALA A 283 -2.58 15.03 7.88
C ALA A 283 -3.62 15.09 6.76
N LEU A 284 -4.36 14.00 6.60
CA LEU A 284 -5.48 13.90 5.69
C LEU A 284 -6.59 14.86 6.14
N THR A 285 -6.85 15.92 5.37
CA THR A 285 -7.63 17.05 5.88
C THR A 285 -8.34 17.85 4.79
N ALA A 286 -9.58 18.24 5.08
CA ALA A 286 -10.28 19.27 4.31
C ALA A 286 -10.20 20.65 5.01
N MET A 287 -9.00 21.03 5.47
CA MET A 287 -8.74 22.31 6.15
C MET A 287 -9.34 23.55 5.44
N PRO A 288 -9.34 23.66 4.09
CA PRO A 288 -10.01 24.78 3.41
C PRO A 288 -11.50 24.94 3.74
N LEU A 289 -12.18 23.84 4.11
CA LEU A 289 -13.59 23.81 4.51
C LEU A 289 -13.80 24.13 6.00
N ARG A 290 -12.72 24.34 6.77
CA ARG A 290 -12.70 24.68 8.20
C ARG A 290 -13.32 23.59 9.11
N TYR A 291 -13.26 23.83 10.41
CA TYR A 291 -13.66 22.89 11.48
C TYR A 291 -14.58 23.49 12.54
N SER A 292 -15.29 24.59 12.23
CA SER A 292 -16.18 25.26 13.20
C SER A 292 -17.23 24.32 13.81
N ASN A 293 -17.63 23.28 13.06
CA ASN A 293 -18.64 22.29 13.48
C ASN A 293 -18.05 20.89 13.74
N GLY A 294 -16.73 20.77 13.82
CA GLY A 294 -15.99 19.50 13.80
C GLY A 294 -15.55 19.08 12.40
N GLY A 295 -14.76 18.02 12.32
CA GLY A 295 -14.40 17.30 11.11
C GLY A 295 -15.45 16.27 10.70
N MET A 296 -15.11 15.43 9.72
CA MET A 296 -16.05 14.55 9.01
C MET A 296 -16.83 13.64 9.95
N PHE A 297 -16.16 12.98 10.90
CA PHE A 297 -16.80 12.08 11.86
C PHE A 297 -17.93 12.78 12.66
N ASN A 298 -17.65 13.94 13.24
CA ASN A 298 -18.62 14.67 14.06
C ASN A 298 -19.75 15.27 13.21
N LEU A 299 -19.41 15.83 12.04
CA LEU A 299 -20.40 16.34 11.08
C LEU A 299 -21.36 15.23 10.63
N ARG A 300 -20.83 14.05 10.29
CA ARG A 300 -21.61 12.87 9.88
C ARG A 300 -22.51 12.41 11.02
N ASN A 301 -21.99 12.27 12.23
CA ASN A 301 -22.79 11.81 13.38
C ASN A 301 -23.94 12.79 13.73
N LYS A 302 -23.68 14.10 13.73
CA LYS A 302 -24.72 15.12 13.93
C LYS A 302 -25.78 15.06 12.83
N PHE A 303 -25.36 14.96 11.57
CA PHE A 303 -26.27 14.83 10.44
C PHE A 303 -27.16 13.59 10.57
N LEU A 304 -26.57 12.42 10.84
CA LEU A 304 -27.32 11.18 11.02
C LEU A 304 -28.28 11.23 12.22
N SER A 305 -27.90 11.89 13.32
CA SER A 305 -28.78 12.02 14.49
C SER A 305 -30.05 12.84 14.24
N ASN A 306 -30.05 13.70 13.21
CA ASN A 306 -31.22 14.50 12.82
C ASN A 306 -32.16 13.75 11.88
N LEU A 307 -31.74 12.61 11.32
CA LEU A 307 -32.47 11.88 10.30
C LEU A 307 -33.22 10.67 10.89
N THR A 308 -34.33 10.30 10.26
CA THR A 308 -35.04 9.06 10.57
C THR A 308 -34.24 7.85 10.05
N PRO A 309 -34.43 6.63 10.60
CA PRO A 309 -33.74 5.43 10.11
C PRO A 309 -33.90 5.19 8.61
N GLN A 310 -35.08 5.50 8.07
CA GLN A 310 -35.33 5.43 6.64
C GLN A 310 -34.54 6.49 5.87
N ALA A 311 -34.49 7.73 6.36
CA ALA A 311 -33.72 8.79 5.72
C ALA A 311 -32.22 8.50 5.74
N ILE A 312 -31.71 7.87 6.80
CA ILE A 312 -30.32 7.41 6.88
C ILE A 312 -30.00 6.39 5.78
N ASP A 313 -30.90 5.45 5.48
CA ASP A 313 -30.68 4.49 4.38
C ASP A 313 -30.63 5.21 3.01
N GLN A 314 -31.49 6.21 2.83
CA GLN A 314 -31.65 6.94 1.58
C GLN A 314 -30.54 7.96 1.33
N THR A 315 -29.94 8.54 2.39
CA THR A 315 -28.83 9.49 2.30
C THR A 315 -27.45 8.83 2.42
N ASP A 316 -27.38 7.54 2.73
CA ASP A 316 -26.11 6.80 2.75
C ASP A 316 -25.50 6.72 1.34
N GLU A 317 -24.35 7.38 1.16
CA GLU A 317 -23.68 7.48 -0.13
C GLU A 317 -23.31 6.11 -0.71
N GLY A 318 -22.87 5.16 0.12
CA GLY A 318 -22.48 3.82 -0.30
C GLY A 318 -23.65 3.03 -0.89
N ARG A 319 -24.78 3.01 -0.19
CA ARG A 319 -26.02 2.38 -0.68
C ARG A 319 -26.58 3.10 -1.89
N PHE A 320 -26.64 4.43 -1.87
CA PHE A 320 -27.10 5.22 -3.00
C PHE A 320 -26.30 4.89 -4.27
N TYR A 321 -24.97 4.89 -4.15
CA TYR A 321 -24.07 4.58 -5.24
C TYR A 321 -24.22 3.14 -5.74
N ARG A 322 -24.29 2.16 -4.82
CA ARG A 322 -24.44 0.74 -5.18
C ARG A 322 -25.75 0.47 -5.94
N ARG A 323 -26.85 1.08 -5.51
CA ARG A 323 -28.15 1.00 -6.23
C ARG A 323 -28.04 1.62 -7.62
N LYS A 324 -27.45 2.82 -7.74
CA LYS A 324 -27.25 3.51 -9.02
C LYS A 324 -26.36 2.71 -9.98
N GLN A 325 -25.24 2.16 -9.50
CA GLN A 325 -24.36 1.30 -10.32
C GLN A 325 -25.07 0.04 -10.82
N THR A 326 -25.90 -0.56 -9.96
CA THR A 326 -26.72 -1.72 -10.34
C THR A 326 -27.70 -1.35 -11.45
N LEU A 327 -28.41 -0.22 -11.32
CA LEU A 327 -29.32 0.29 -12.36
C LEU A 327 -28.61 0.58 -13.69
N ILE A 328 -27.43 1.23 -13.65
CA ILE A 328 -26.63 1.51 -14.86
C ILE A 328 -26.22 0.20 -15.56
N LYS A 329 -25.79 -0.80 -14.78
CA LYS A 329 -25.45 -2.13 -15.30
C LYS A 329 -26.66 -2.80 -15.96
N LEU A 330 -27.81 -2.79 -15.31
CA LEU A 330 -29.04 -3.38 -15.83
C LEU A 330 -29.50 -2.69 -17.11
N LYS A 331 -29.49 -1.35 -17.17
CA LYS A 331 -29.81 -0.58 -18.39
C LYS A 331 -28.87 -0.94 -19.55
N ARG A 332 -27.58 -1.15 -19.28
CA ARG A 332 -26.61 -1.60 -20.29
C ARG A 332 -26.94 -3.02 -20.80
N MET A 333 -27.25 -3.95 -19.89
CA MET A 333 -27.65 -5.31 -20.25
C MET A 333 -28.92 -5.31 -21.10
N ILE A 334 -29.93 -4.50 -20.76
CA ILE A 334 -31.16 -4.34 -21.56
C ILE A 334 -30.83 -3.86 -22.98
N GLY A 335 -30.00 -2.82 -23.11
CA GLY A 335 -29.58 -2.31 -24.42
C GLY A 335 -28.79 -3.34 -25.25
N GLU A 336 -27.96 -4.15 -24.59
CA GLU A 336 -27.22 -5.23 -25.23
C GLU A 336 -28.15 -6.34 -25.72
N LEU A 337 -29.13 -6.76 -24.91
CA LEU A 337 -30.16 -7.73 -25.30
C LEU A 337 -30.99 -7.24 -26.49
N SER A 338 -31.41 -5.97 -26.48
CA SER A 338 -32.13 -5.35 -27.61
C SER A 338 -31.32 -5.44 -28.90
N ARG A 339 -30.01 -5.10 -28.84
CA ARG A 339 -29.10 -5.24 -29.99
C ARG A 339 -28.93 -6.69 -30.45
N ARG A 340 -28.86 -7.65 -29.52
CA ARG A 340 -28.74 -9.09 -29.84
C ARG A 340 -29.97 -9.61 -30.57
N ILE A 341 -31.18 -9.19 -30.17
CA ILE A 341 -32.43 -9.51 -30.86
C ILE A 341 -32.41 -9.04 -32.32
N ASP A 342 -31.87 -7.85 -32.58
CA ASP A 342 -31.90 -7.26 -33.91
C ASP A 342 -30.81 -7.81 -34.85
N ILE A 343 -29.63 -8.12 -34.30
CA ILE A 343 -28.44 -8.50 -35.09
C ILE A 343 -28.23 -10.02 -35.07
N GLU A 344 -28.08 -10.61 -33.89
CA GLU A 344 -27.62 -12.00 -33.73
C GLU A 344 -28.70 -12.99 -34.14
N TRP A 345 -29.97 -12.70 -33.84
CA TRP A 345 -31.09 -13.51 -34.33
C TRP A 345 -31.12 -13.54 -35.86
N LYS A 346 -30.93 -12.40 -36.53
CA LYS A 346 -30.90 -12.34 -38.01
C LYS A 346 -29.75 -13.15 -38.60
N ILE A 347 -28.56 -13.10 -37.98
CA ILE A 347 -27.38 -13.85 -38.45
C ILE A 347 -27.56 -15.35 -38.25
N SER A 348 -28.09 -15.79 -37.11
CA SER A 348 -28.30 -17.21 -36.83
C SER A 348 -29.38 -17.85 -37.72
N LYS A 349 -30.33 -17.06 -38.23
CA LYS A 349 -31.25 -17.51 -39.27
C LYS A 349 -30.53 -18.02 -40.53
N ASN A 350 -29.37 -17.43 -40.86
CA ASN A 350 -28.56 -17.83 -42.02
C ASN A 350 -27.68 -19.06 -41.76
N LYS A 351 -27.51 -19.48 -40.49
CA LYS A 351 -26.67 -20.63 -40.08
C LYS A 351 -27.47 -21.90 -39.74
N GLY A 352 -28.80 -21.84 -39.72
CA GLY A 352 -29.70 -22.98 -39.49
C GLY A 352 -30.78 -22.70 -38.43
N VAL A 353 -31.87 -23.48 -38.48
CA VAL A 353 -33.07 -23.26 -37.62
C VAL A 353 -32.75 -23.45 -36.13
N ASN A 354 -32.00 -24.50 -35.77
CA ASN A 354 -31.70 -24.83 -34.36
C ASN A 354 -30.84 -23.77 -33.63
N SER A 355 -30.05 -22.96 -34.36
CA SER A 355 -29.23 -21.90 -33.75
C SER A 355 -30.03 -20.65 -33.39
N ALA A 356 -31.14 -20.38 -34.08
CA ALA A 356 -31.99 -19.23 -33.77
C ALA A 356 -32.80 -19.48 -32.49
N ASP A 357 -33.36 -20.68 -32.33
CA ASP A 357 -34.17 -21.04 -31.17
C ASP A 357 -33.35 -21.00 -29.87
N LYS A 358 -32.08 -21.45 -29.93
CA LYS A 358 -31.17 -21.38 -28.78
C LYS A 358 -30.93 -19.94 -28.31
N ILE A 359 -30.68 -19.02 -29.25
CA ILE A 359 -30.45 -17.59 -28.91
C ILE A 359 -31.69 -16.96 -28.30
N VAL A 360 -32.88 -17.30 -28.81
CA VAL A 360 -34.14 -16.78 -28.28
C VAL A 360 -34.38 -17.24 -26.85
N VAL A 361 -34.10 -18.51 -26.54
CA VAL A 361 -34.18 -19.04 -25.17
C VAL A 361 -33.17 -18.40 -24.24
N GLU A 362 -31.93 -18.19 -24.70
CA GLU A 362 -30.88 -17.50 -23.94
C GLU A 362 -31.28 -16.05 -23.62
N ILE A 363 -31.75 -15.29 -24.61
CA ILE A 363 -32.20 -13.90 -24.42
C ILE A 363 -33.39 -13.82 -23.46
N PHE A 364 -34.33 -14.77 -23.53
CA PHE A 364 -35.45 -14.85 -22.59
C PHE A 364 -35.00 -15.11 -21.15
N ALA A 365 -34.06 -16.05 -20.96
CA ALA A 365 -33.49 -16.35 -19.65
C ALA A 365 -32.75 -15.14 -19.06
N GLU A 366 -31.92 -14.46 -19.87
CA GLU A 366 -31.23 -13.24 -19.45
C GLU A 366 -32.21 -12.10 -19.13
N SER A 367 -33.31 -11.96 -19.88
CA SER A 367 -34.35 -10.97 -19.59
C SER A 367 -35.05 -11.24 -18.24
N ARG A 368 -35.30 -12.51 -17.90
CA ARG A 368 -35.83 -12.88 -16.58
C ARG A 368 -34.82 -12.61 -15.46
N GLN A 369 -33.54 -12.86 -15.69
CA GLN A 369 -32.50 -12.54 -14.71
C GLN A 369 -32.47 -11.03 -14.40
N ILE A 370 -32.62 -10.17 -15.41
CA ILE A 370 -32.72 -8.72 -15.21
C ILE A 370 -33.95 -8.38 -14.36
N HIS A 371 -35.09 -9.03 -14.60
CA HIS A 371 -36.29 -8.84 -13.80
C HIS A 371 -36.08 -9.20 -12.32
N GLU A 372 -35.47 -10.36 -12.03
CA GLU A 372 -35.15 -10.79 -10.66
C GLU A 372 -34.22 -9.79 -9.97
N MET A 373 -33.19 -9.31 -10.67
CA MET A 373 -32.28 -8.29 -10.13
C MET A 373 -32.97 -6.95 -9.84
N LEU A 374 -33.98 -6.57 -10.64
CA LEU A 374 -34.80 -5.39 -10.38
C LEU A 374 -35.70 -5.61 -9.14
N LEU A 375 -36.29 -6.79 -8.97
CA LEU A 375 -37.07 -7.13 -7.78
C LEU A 375 -36.21 -7.09 -6.50
N ASP A 376 -35.01 -7.66 -6.54
CA ASP A 376 -34.06 -7.57 -5.43
C ASP A 376 -33.73 -6.11 -5.07
N LEU A 377 -33.57 -5.26 -6.09
CA LEU A 377 -33.32 -3.84 -5.89
C LEU A 377 -34.53 -3.13 -5.26
N ILE A 378 -35.75 -3.41 -5.72
CA ILE A 378 -37.01 -2.91 -5.16
C ILE A 378 -37.12 -3.30 -3.68
N ASN A 379 -36.88 -4.58 -3.37
CA ASN A 379 -36.92 -5.10 -1.99
C ASN A 379 -35.85 -4.47 -1.09
N SER A 380 -34.71 -4.07 -1.67
CA SER A 380 -33.63 -3.41 -0.93
C SER A 380 -33.92 -1.93 -0.61
N PHE A 381 -34.90 -1.30 -1.25
CA PHE A 381 -35.12 0.14 -1.18
C PHE A 381 -36.37 0.50 -0.38
N PRO A 382 -36.24 1.08 0.83
CA PRO A 382 -37.38 1.32 1.70
C PRO A 382 -38.33 2.35 1.09
N ASN A 383 -39.63 2.05 1.17
CA ASN A 383 -40.74 2.92 0.75
C ASN A 383 -40.78 3.24 -0.75
N ILE A 384 -40.19 2.39 -1.60
CA ILE A 384 -40.12 2.61 -3.04
C ILE A 384 -41.50 2.72 -3.72
N TYR A 385 -42.48 1.90 -3.31
CA TYR A 385 -43.84 1.93 -3.86
C TYR A 385 -44.44 3.33 -3.76
N ASN A 386 -44.46 3.91 -2.56
CA ASN A 386 -45.00 5.25 -2.32
C ASN A 386 -44.21 6.34 -3.07
N LEU A 387 -42.90 6.16 -3.28
CA LEU A 387 -42.08 7.12 -4.01
C LEU A 387 -42.39 7.11 -5.51
N VAL A 388 -42.51 5.93 -6.13
CA VAL A 388 -42.89 5.77 -7.53
C VAL A 388 -44.33 6.26 -7.74
N ASP A 389 -45.23 5.92 -6.83
CA ASP A 389 -46.64 6.32 -6.92
C ASP A 389 -46.77 7.85 -6.80
N ALA A 390 -46.04 8.49 -5.89
CA ALA A 390 -45.97 9.96 -5.80
C ALA A 390 -45.42 10.62 -7.07
N LEU A 391 -44.49 9.96 -7.77
CA LEU A 391 -44.01 10.43 -9.09
C LEU A 391 -45.07 10.23 -10.17
N SER A 392 -45.84 9.15 -10.13
CA SER A 392 -46.90 8.88 -11.11
C SER A 392 -48.07 9.88 -10.99
N GLU A 393 -48.52 10.18 -9.77
CA GLU A 393 -49.53 11.20 -9.48
C GLU A 393 -49.04 12.61 -9.88
N GLY A 394 -47.75 12.90 -9.64
CA GLY A 394 -47.09 14.13 -10.09
C GLY A 394 -46.85 14.18 -11.61
N GLY A 395 -46.76 13.03 -12.28
CA GLY A 395 -46.49 12.88 -13.71
C GLY A 395 -47.61 13.41 -14.60
N LEU A 396 -48.87 13.33 -14.13
CA LEU A 396 -50.03 13.96 -14.79
C LEU A 396 -49.86 15.48 -14.94
N ALA A 397 -49.12 16.13 -14.04
CA ALA A 397 -48.83 17.56 -14.11
C ALA A 397 -47.61 17.89 -15.00
N GLN A 398 -46.72 16.92 -15.26
CA GLN A 398 -45.50 17.05 -16.07
C GLN A 398 -45.73 16.78 -17.57
N LEU A 399 -46.75 15.99 -17.92
CA LEU A 399 -47.23 15.78 -19.30
C LEU A 399 -47.56 17.10 -20.05
N GLN A 400 -47.71 18.21 -19.33
CA GLN A 400 -47.96 19.53 -19.91
C GLN A 400 -46.70 20.29 -20.36
N ARG A 401 -45.48 19.87 -20.01
CA ARG A 401 -44.26 20.69 -20.25
C ARG A 401 -43.13 20.07 -21.06
N LYS A 402 -43.17 18.79 -21.39
CA LYS A 402 -42.37 18.14 -22.46
C LYS A 402 -42.81 16.68 -22.53
N ASN A 403 -42.87 16.11 -23.73
CA ASN A 403 -42.95 14.66 -23.92
C ASN A 403 -41.61 14.04 -23.46
N SER A 404 -41.33 14.00 -22.16
CA SER A 404 -40.18 13.28 -21.63
C SER A 404 -40.59 11.87 -21.24
N ASP A 405 -39.85 10.88 -21.72
CA ASP A 405 -40.01 9.47 -21.34
C ASP A 405 -39.36 9.14 -19.99
N SER A 406 -38.79 10.14 -19.31
CA SER A 406 -38.02 10.02 -18.07
C SER A 406 -38.86 9.93 -16.79
N VAL A 407 -40.17 10.16 -16.88
CA VAL A 407 -41.07 10.26 -15.72
C VAL A 407 -41.93 9.00 -15.60
N PRO A 408 -42.06 8.39 -14.40
CA PRO A 408 -42.97 7.28 -14.15
C PRO A 408 -44.40 7.66 -14.50
N ARG A 409 -45.06 6.87 -15.37
CA ARG A 409 -46.46 7.14 -15.79
C ARG A 409 -47.48 6.29 -15.04
N ASP A 410 -47.04 5.16 -14.50
CA ASP A 410 -47.87 4.19 -13.80
C ASP A 410 -47.33 3.93 -12.39
N THR A 411 -48.21 3.44 -11.51
CA THR A 411 -47.83 2.99 -10.16
C THR A 411 -46.85 1.81 -10.24
N LEU A 412 -46.04 1.62 -9.20
CA LEU A 412 -45.05 0.53 -9.22
C LEU A 412 -45.72 -0.85 -9.38
N SER A 413 -46.85 -1.06 -8.71
CA SER A 413 -47.62 -2.30 -8.83
C SER A 413 -48.13 -2.52 -10.26
N SER A 414 -48.65 -1.48 -10.91
CA SER A 414 -49.11 -1.57 -12.31
C SER A 414 -47.96 -1.91 -13.27
N GLN A 415 -46.78 -1.31 -13.06
CA GLN A 415 -45.59 -1.62 -13.86
C GLN A 415 -45.16 -3.09 -13.70
N LEU A 416 -45.22 -3.63 -12.48
CA LEU A 416 -44.89 -5.04 -12.20
C LEU A 416 -45.91 -6.00 -12.82
N ASP A 417 -47.21 -5.72 -12.66
CA ASP A 417 -48.29 -6.52 -13.25
C ASP A 417 -48.20 -6.55 -14.79
N LEU A 418 -47.94 -5.40 -15.41
CA LEU A 418 -47.75 -5.27 -16.85
C LEU A 418 -46.52 -6.04 -17.34
N LEU A 419 -45.41 -5.97 -16.59
CA LEU A 419 -44.20 -6.70 -16.91
C LEU A 419 -44.40 -8.22 -16.80
N GLU A 420 -45.12 -8.69 -15.78
CA GLU A 420 -45.48 -10.10 -15.65
C GLU A 420 -46.36 -10.56 -16.82
N ALA A 421 -47.36 -9.75 -17.21
CA ALA A 421 -48.18 -10.01 -18.38
C ALA A 421 -47.35 -10.09 -19.68
N HIS A 422 -46.35 -9.21 -19.84
CA HIS A 422 -45.41 -9.25 -20.97
C HIS A 422 -44.59 -10.54 -20.99
N PHE A 423 -44.06 -11.00 -19.85
CA PHE A 423 -43.34 -12.27 -19.76
C PHE A 423 -44.24 -13.49 -20.06
N VAL A 424 -45.48 -13.50 -19.56
CA VAL A 424 -46.44 -14.58 -19.83
C VAL A 424 -46.81 -14.62 -21.31
N SER A 425 -47.06 -13.46 -21.92
CA SER A 425 -47.36 -13.30 -23.34
C SER A 425 -46.18 -13.76 -24.21
N LEU A 426 -44.97 -13.31 -23.90
CA LEU A 426 -43.75 -13.68 -24.60
C LEU A 426 -43.50 -15.20 -24.54
N ASN A 427 -43.61 -15.80 -23.36
CA ASN A 427 -43.46 -17.24 -23.18
C ASN A 427 -44.51 -18.03 -23.98
N SER A 428 -45.76 -17.56 -23.98
CA SER A 428 -46.85 -18.18 -24.74
C SER A 428 -46.61 -18.10 -26.26
N LYS A 429 -46.11 -16.96 -26.76
CA LYS A 429 -45.75 -16.77 -28.18
C LYS A 429 -44.56 -17.65 -28.57
N MET A 430 -43.56 -17.80 -27.71
CA MET A 430 -42.43 -18.71 -27.93
C MET A 430 -42.89 -20.17 -28.00
N ALA A 431 -43.72 -20.63 -27.05
CA ALA A 431 -44.27 -21.98 -27.06
C ALA A 431 -45.20 -22.26 -28.26
N ALA A 432 -45.91 -21.23 -28.75
CA ALA A 432 -46.72 -21.33 -29.96
C ALA A 432 -45.84 -21.45 -31.22
N ALA A 433 -44.68 -20.78 -31.26
CA ALA A 433 -43.74 -20.83 -32.37
C ALA A 433 -43.18 -22.23 -32.62
N GLU A 434 -42.95 -23.01 -31.55
CA GLU A 434 -42.52 -24.42 -31.64
C GLU A 434 -43.54 -25.32 -32.36
N LYS A 435 -44.82 -24.93 -32.35
CA LYS A 435 -45.93 -25.71 -32.94
C LYS A 435 -46.28 -25.28 -34.37
N VAL A 436 -45.61 -24.26 -34.92
CA VAL A 436 -45.88 -23.76 -36.28
C VAL A 436 -45.32 -24.72 -37.33
N ASP A 437 -46.17 -25.12 -38.28
CA ASP A 437 -45.79 -26.02 -39.37
C ASP A 437 -44.73 -25.38 -40.29
N ILE A 438 -43.59 -26.06 -40.43
CA ILE A 438 -42.35 -25.57 -41.05
C ILE A 438 -42.53 -25.23 -42.55
N LYS A 439 -43.60 -25.74 -43.18
CA LYS A 439 -43.85 -25.60 -44.62
C LYS A 439 -44.39 -24.23 -45.05
N ASN A 440 -44.83 -23.37 -44.13
CA ASN A 440 -45.36 -22.05 -44.47
C ASN A 440 -44.40 -20.92 -44.03
N GLU A 441 -43.53 -20.51 -44.96
CA GLU A 441 -42.53 -19.43 -44.79
C GLU A 441 -43.13 -18.09 -44.33
N GLU A 442 -44.32 -17.71 -44.82
CA GLU A 442 -44.97 -16.44 -44.46
C GLU A 442 -45.47 -16.45 -43.01
N LYS A 443 -46.11 -17.54 -42.58
CA LYS A 443 -46.56 -17.71 -41.19
C LYS A 443 -45.37 -17.74 -40.22
N LYS A 444 -44.25 -18.34 -40.62
CA LYS A 444 -43.02 -18.37 -39.82
C LYS A 444 -42.42 -16.96 -39.65
N LYS A 445 -42.30 -16.19 -40.74
CA LYS A 445 -41.80 -14.80 -40.68
C LYS A 445 -42.69 -13.90 -39.81
N SER A 446 -44.01 -14.00 -39.96
CA SER A 446 -44.95 -13.24 -39.13
C SER A 446 -44.87 -13.63 -37.65
N CYS A 447 -44.70 -14.92 -37.34
CA CYS A 447 -44.50 -15.39 -35.97
C CYS A 447 -43.20 -14.84 -35.36
N GLU A 448 -42.09 -14.89 -36.10
CA GLU A 448 -40.80 -14.34 -35.67
C GLU A 448 -40.88 -12.83 -35.40
N GLU A 449 -41.52 -12.05 -36.28
CA GLU A 449 -41.72 -10.62 -36.08
C GLU A 449 -42.56 -10.33 -34.83
N ASN A 450 -43.63 -11.11 -34.61
CA ASN A 450 -44.46 -10.98 -33.41
C ASN A 450 -43.70 -11.30 -32.12
N ILE A 451 -42.81 -12.28 -32.12
CA ILE A 451 -41.98 -12.60 -30.95
C ILE A 451 -40.96 -11.48 -30.72
N LYS A 452 -40.31 -10.97 -31.78
CA LYS A 452 -39.37 -9.83 -31.68
C LYS A 452 -40.03 -8.59 -31.09
N LEU A 453 -41.22 -8.22 -31.57
CA LEU A 453 -41.99 -7.12 -31.02
C LEU A 453 -42.32 -7.36 -29.54
N SER A 454 -42.64 -8.60 -29.16
CA SER A 454 -42.92 -8.97 -27.77
C SER A 454 -41.67 -8.88 -26.89
N PHE A 455 -40.49 -9.24 -27.40
CA PHE A 455 -39.23 -9.04 -26.68
C PHE A 455 -38.93 -7.57 -26.48
N HIS A 456 -38.99 -6.76 -27.54
CA HIS A 456 -38.74 -5.33 -27.44
C HIS A 456 -39.70 -4.67 -26.43
N SER A 457 -40.98 -5.01 -26.49
CA SER A 457 -41.95 -4.53 -25.49
C SER A 457 -41.65 -4.99 -24.05
N THR A 458 -41.09 -6.20 -23.86
CA THR A 458 -40.67 -6.68 -22.53
C THR A 458 -39.44 -5.93 -22.04
N LEU A 459 -38.45 -5.71 -22.92
CA LEU A 459 -37.24 -4.95 -22.62
C LEU A 459 -37.55 -3.48 -22.34
N ASP A 460 -38.49 -2.88 -23.06
CA ASP A 460 -38.97 -1.52 -22.82
C ASP A 460 -39.64 -1.40 -21.45
N SER A 461 -40.45 -2.38 -21.03
CA SER A 461 -41.02 -2.43 -19.69
C SER A 461 -39.96 -2.59 -18.59
N LEU A 462 -38.94 -3.44 -18.80
CA LEU A 462 -37.81 -3.56 -17.88
C LEU A 462 -37.03 -2.24 -17.78
N HIS A 463 -36.84 -1.56 -18.91
CA HIS A 463 -36.18 -0.27 -18.95
C HIS A 463 -36.99 0.80 -18.20
N HIS A 464 -38.30 0.84 -18.43
CA HIS A 464 -39.19 1.78 -17.75
C HIS A 464 -39.22 1.56 -16.24
N LEU A 465 -39.23 0.30 -15.79
CA LEU A 465 -39.13 -0.03 -14.37
C LEU A 465 -37.80 0.46 -13.77
N ALA A 466 -36.68 0.23 -14.47
CA ALA A 466 -35.37 0.73 -14.03
C ALA A 466 -35.34 2.26 -13.93
N LEU A 467 -35.91 2.98 -14.91
CA LEU A 467 -36.04 4.44 -14.87
C LEU A 467 -36.90 4.91 -13.68
N SER A 468 -38.00 4.20 -13.39
CA SER A 468 -38.88 4.54 -12.27
C SER A 468 -38.18 4.41 -10.91
N ILE A 469 -37.40 3.34 -10.72
CA ILE A 469 -36.58 3.16 -9.51
C ILE A 469 -35.54 4.28 -9.41
N GLU A 470 -34.88 4.63 -10.52
CA GLU A 470 -33.87 5.68 -10.57
C GLU A 470 -34.47 7.05 -10.20
N SER A 471 -35.66 7.37 -10.70
CA SER A 471 -36.38 8.62 -10.36
C SER A 471 -36.86 8.62 -8.91
N ALA A 472 -37.33 7.48 -8.39
CA ALA A 472 -37.74 7.33 -6.99
C ALA A 472 -36.56 7.54 -6.03
N GLN A 473 -35.37 7.05 -6.39
CA GLN A 473 -34.14 7.25 -5.63
C GLN A 473 -33.73 8.73 -5.53
N MET A 474 -33.94 9.51 -6.59
CA MET A 474 -33.69 10.95 -6.58
C MET A 474 -34.74 11.69 -5.74
N LEU A 475 -36.02 11.30 -5.89
CA LEU A 475 -37.11 11.88 -5.13
C LEU A 475 -36.91 11.66 -3.61
N SER A 476 -36.45 10.47 -3.22
CA SER A 476 -36.24 10.14 -1.82
C SER A 476 -35.19 11.01 -1.15
N LEU A 477 -34.09 11.32 -1.85
CA LEU A 477 -33.08 12.26 -1.36
C LEU A 477 -33.66 13.65 -1.11
N ILE A 478 -34.45 14.17 -2.05
CA ILE A 478 -35.12 15.47 -1.90
C ILE A 478 -36.10 15.44 -0.72
N GLN A 479 -36.85 14.35 -0.54
CA GLN A 479 -37.78 14.22 0.59
C GLN A 479 -37.06 14.16 1.95
N CYS A 480 -35.90 13.49 2.02
CA CYS A 480 -35.10 13.40 3.25
C CYS A 480 -34.44 14.72 3.63
N LEU A 481 -34.00 15.49 2.63
CA LEU A 481 -33.20 16.70 2.82
C LEU A 481 -34.01 17.99 2.63
N ARG A 482 -35.29 17.96 3.03
CA ARG A 482 -36.17 19.14 2.98
C ARG A 482 -35.69 20.29 3.87
N ASN A 483 -35.06 19.94 5.00
CA ASN A 483 -34.47 20.93 5.89
C ASN A 483 -33.22 21.54 5.24
N LYS A 484 -33.17 22.87 5.23
CA LYS A 484 -32.08 23.65 4.64
C LYS A 484 -30.71 23.28 5.22
N ASN A 485 -30.64 23.10 6.54
CA ASN A 485 -29.39 22.79 7.23
C ASN A 485 -28.89 21.38 6.90
N ASP A 486 -29.80 20.41 6.83
CA ASP A 486 -29.46 19.02 6.52
C ASP A 486 -29.01 18.89 5.06
N CYS A 487 -29.69 19.58 4.13
CA CYS A 487 -29.29 19.67 2.72
C CYS A 487 -27.89 20.28 2.56
N GLN A 488 -27.62 21.41 3.20
CA GLN A 488 -26.29 22.03 3.18
C GLN A 488 -25.22 21.10 3.78
N THR A 489 -25.54 20.44 4.89
CA THR A 489 -24.61 19.52 5.57
C THR A 489 -24.30 18.31 4.70
N PHE A 490 -25.29 17.75 4.01
CA PHE A 490 -25.12 16.63 3.09
C PHE A 490 -24.12 16.97 1.97
N PHE A 491 -24.32 18.07 1.23
CA PHE A 491 -23.40 18.45 0.15
C PHE A 491 -22.03 18.89 0.64
N HIS A 492 -21.94 19.43 1.86
CA HIS A 492 -20.67 19.74 2.49
C HIS A 492 -19.90 18.47 2.91
N LEU A 493 -20.60 17.45 3.43
CA LEU A 493 -20.03 16.13 3.70
C LEU A 493 -19.53 15.48 2.41
N GLN A 494 -20.31 15.53 1.34
CA GLN A 494 -19.92 14.98 0.03
C GLN A 494 -18.64 15.64 -0.51
N LEU A 495 -18.59 16.98 -0.56
CA LEU A 495 -17.40 17.72 -1.02
C LEU A 495 -16.17 17.41 -0.15
N ARG A 496 -16.37 17.29 1.17
CA ARG A 496 -15.32 16.94 2.13
C ARG A 496 -14.83 15.51 1.90
N HIS A 497 -15.74 14.57 1.68
CA HIS A 497 -15.41 13.17 1.40
C HIS A 497 -14.59 13.04 0.12
N ASP A 498 -15.00 13.67 -0.98
CA ASP A 498 -14.27 13.67 -2.26
C ASP A 498 -12.83 14.17 -2.11
N ALA A 499 -12.64 15.23 -1.34
CA ALA A 499 -11.33 15.79 -1.05
C ALA A 499 -10.44 14.82 -0.26
N LEU A 500 -10.97 14.22 0.80
CA LEU A 500 -10.26 13.28 1.66
C LEU A 500 -9.96 11.97 0.90
N LEU A 501 -10.90 11.48 0.10
CA LEU A 501 -10.70 10.30 -0.72
C LEU A 501 -9.58 10.51 -1.74
N SER A 502 -9.55 11.66 -2.42
CA SER A 502 -8.48 12.03 -3.35
C SER A 502 -7.10 12.02 -2.68
N GLN A 503 -6.99 12.67 -1.52
CA GLN A 503 -5.75 12.70 -0.75
C GLN A 503 -5.34 11.29 -0.28
N ALA A 504 -6.28 10.48 0.23
CA ALA A 504 -6.01 9.12 0.69
C ALA A 504 -5.55 8.18 -0.44
N ILE A 505 -6.23 8.23 -1.60
CA ILE A 505 -5.82 7.47 -2.81
C ILE A 505 -4.43 7.91 -3.25
N THR A 506 -4.13 9.21 -3.20
CA THR A 506 -2.79 9.73 -3.57
C THR A 506 -1.71 9.15 -2.65
N LEU A 507 -1.93 9.16 -1.34
CA LEU A 507 -1.00 8.60 -0.34
C LEU A 507 -0.82 7.09 -0.50
N ALA A 508 -1.92 6.35 -0.66
CA ALA A 508 -1.90 4.91 -0.83
C ALA A 508 -1.18 4.53 -2.13
N THR A 509 -1.46 5.21 -3.25
CA THR A 509 -0.82 4.97 -4.54
C THR A 509 0.67 5.27 -4.49
N THR A 510 1.06 6.40 -3.87
CA THR A 510 2.46 6.76 -3.69
C THR A 510 3.21 5.70 -2.89
N SER A 511 2.58 5.20 -1.80
CA SER A 511 3.14 4.14 -0.97
C SER A 511 3.26 2.82 -1.71
N LEU A 512 2.25 2.45 -2.50
CA LEU A 512 2.23 1.22 -3.29
C LEU A 512 3.30 1.24 -4.39
N LEU A 513 3.43 2.36 -5.11
CA LEU A 513 4.46 2.51 -6.14
C LEU A 513 5.86 2.55 -5.54
N LEU A 514 6.03 3.14 -4.36
CA LEU A 514 7.30 3.11 -3.62
C LEU A 514 7.67 1.68 -3.19
N LEU A 515 6.71 0.90 -2.71
CA LEU A 515 6.90 -0.52 -2.38
C LEU A 515 7.32 -1.33 -3.62
N ILE A 516 6.68 -1.09 -4.76
CA ILE A 516 7.01 -1.73 -6.03
C ILE A 516 8.42 -1.32 -6.49
N TYR A 517 8.73 -0.03 -6.46
CA TYR A 517 10.02 0.52 -6.87
C TYR A 517 11.20 0.03 -6.01
N SER A 518 10.98 -0.10 -4.70
CA SER A 518 12.01 -0.57 -3.76
C SER A 518 12.22 -2.09 -3.81
N SER A 519 11.29 -2.84 -4.41
CA SER A 519 11.42 -4.28 -4.56
C SER A 519 12.43 -4.64 -5.66
N LYS A 520 13.49 -5.36 -5.28
CA LYS A 520 14.52 -5.82 -6.25
C LYS A 520 14.01 -6.94 -7.18
N ASN A 521 12.95 -7.65 -6.78
CA ASN A 521 12.33 -8.73 -7.55
C ASN A 521 10.81 -8.56 -7.53
N LEU A 522 10.24 -8.03 -8.62
CA LEU A 522 8.78 -7.98 -8.84
C LEU A 522 8.12 -9.38 -8.73
N ILE A 523 8.88 -10.45 -8.96
CA ILE A 523 8.45 -11.85 -8.81
C ILE A 523 8.12 -12.20 -7.34
N ASN A 524 8.74 -11.54 -6.36
CA ASN A 524 8.42 -11.71 -4.94
C ASN A 524 7.18 -10.91 -4.51
N LEU A 525 6.80 -9.88 -5.28
CA LEU A 525 5.55 -9.13 -5.13
C LEU A 525 4.39 -9.78 -5.89
N ASN A 526 4.50 -11.07 -6.24
CA ASN A 526 3.44 -11.77 -6.94
C ASN A 526 2.26 -12.05 -5.98
N TYR A 527 1.53 -10.98 -5.66
CA TYR A 527 0.35 -10.97 -4.81
C TYR A 527 -0.73 -11.95 -5.29
N SER A 528 -0.67 -12.35 -6.57
CA SER A 528 -1.53 -13.39 -7.15
C SER A 528 -1.25 -14.80 -6.63
N LYS A 529 -0.03 -15.08 -6.12
CA LYS A 529 0.37 -16.39 -5.59
C LYS A 529 0.47 -16.46 -4.06
N THR A 530 0.63 -15.32 -3.38
CA THR A 530 0.92 -15.30 -1.94
C THR A 530 -0.27 -15.00 -1.03
N ASN A 531 -1.46 -14.64 -1.54
CA ASN A 531 -2.62 -14.22 -0.72
C ASN A 531 -2.32 -13.08 0.29
N VAL A 532 -1.17 -12.41 0.20
CA VAL A 532 -0.80 -11.34 1.12
C VAL A 532 -1.35 -10.03 0.57
N THR A 533 -2.32 -9.43 1.27
CA THR A 533 -2.79 -8.08 0.97
C THR A 533 -1.77 -7.06 1.49
N PRO A 534 -1.47 -5.98 0.74
CA PRO A 534 -0.58 -4.94 1.24
C PRO A 534 -1.20 -4.27 2.47
N LEU A 535 -0.42 -4.18 3.55
CA LEU A 535 -0.81 -3.48 4.78
C LEU A 535 -0.36 -2.02 4.71
N LEU A 536 -1.31 -1.10 4.78
CA LEU A 536 -1.03 0.33 4.92
C LEU A 536 -1.09 0.72 6.41
N ILE A 537 0.02 1.24 6.94
CA ILE A 537 0.10 1.73 8.32
C ILE A 537 0.28 3.25 8.28
N ASN A 538 -0.58 3.97 8.99
CA ASN A 538 -0.50 5.43 9.11
C ASN A 538 -0.18 5.83 10.55
N PHE A 539 0.82 6.71 10.72
CA PHE A 539 1.19 7.30 12.00
C PHE A 539 0.87 8.80 11.99
N SER A 540 0.11 9.26 12.97
CA SER A 540 -0.24 10.68 13.13
C SER A 540 0.43 11.25 14.38
N PHE A 541 0.87 12.50 14.30
CA PHE A 541 1.50 13.26 15.39
C PHE A 541 0.73 14.54 15.73
N LEU A 542 -0.55 14.62 15.35
CA LEU A 542 -1.42 15.76 15.67
C LEU A 542 -1.68 15.84 17.19
N SER A 543 -1.75 17.06 17.72
CA SER A 543 -1.94 17.34 19.16
C SER A 543 -3.38 17.16 19.66
N CYS A 544 -4.34 16.91 18.75
CA CYS A 544 -5.78 16.85 19.04
C CYS A 544 -6.38 18.16 19.57
N TYR A 545 -5.71 19.31 19.43
CA TYR A 545 -6.21 20.60 19.91
C TYR A 545 -6.64 21.53 18.76
N GLY A 546 -7.74 22.28 18.96
CA GLY A 546 -8.25 23.23 17.98
C GLY A 546 -8.60 22.56 16.64
N ASP A 547 -8.13 23.14 15.53
CA ASP A 547 -8.35 22.60 14.19
C ASP A 547 -7.76 21.18 14.02
N GLU A 548 -6.70 20.82 14.77
CA GLU A 548 -6.09 19.50 14.67
C GLU A 548 -7.00 18.38 15.18
N HIS A 549 -7.96 18.69 16.06
CA HIS A 549 -9.00 17.74 16.44
C HIS A 549 -9.87 17.37 15.24
N GLY A 550 -10.35 18.37 14.50
CA GLY A 550 -11.14 18.14 13.30
C GLY A 550 -10.34 17.44 12.19
N MET A 551 -9.04 17.70 12.08
CA MET A 551 -8.16 16.98 11.15
C MET A 551 -8.07 15.48 11.47
N ILE A 552 -8.04 15.12 12.75
CA ILE A 552 -8.08 13.71 13.16
C ILE A 552 -9.43 13.08 12.83
N GLU A 553 -10.53 13.80 13.07
CA GLU A 553 -11.87 13.32 12.72
C GLU A 553 -12.02 13.08 11.21
N ASP A 554 -11.47 13.96 10.37
CA ASP A 554 -11.38 13.79 8.91
C ASP A 554 -10.57 12.54 8.53
N ALA A 555 -9.36 12.41 9.09
CA ALA A 555 -8.45 11.32 8.78
C ALA A 555 -8.99 9.96 9.24
N PHE A 556 -9.53 9.89 10.45
CA PHE A 556 -10.05 8.67 11.05
C PHE A 556 -11.22 8.11 10.25
N ASP A 557 -12.23 8.95 9.95
CA ASP A 557 -13.43 8.52 9.22
C ASP A 557 -13.06 8.03 7.81
N MET A 558 -12.15 8.73 7.12
CA MET A 558 -11.71 8.31 5.78
C MET A 558 -10.90 7.02 5.81
N TRP A 559 -9.92 6.86 6.71
CA TRP A 559 -9.15 5.61 6.77
C TRP A 559 -9.99 4.40 7.20
N GLN A 560 -11.02 4.60 8.03
CA GLN A 560 -11.96 3.55 8.40
C GLN A 560 -12.78 3.07 7.20
N LEU A 561 -13.20 3.97 6.31
CA LEU A 561 -14.01 3.66 5.13
C LEU A 561 -13.17 3.28 3.90
N PHE A 562 -11.85 3.52 3.91
CA PHE A 562 -11.00 3.47 2.72
C PHE A 562 -11.06 2.12 1.98
N HIS A 563 -11.15 1.00 2.71
CA HIS A 563 -11.24 -0.33 2.12
C HIS A 563 -12.51 -0.55 1.30
N ASP A 564 -13.63 0.07 1.70
CA ASP A 564 -14.93 -0.11 1.06
C ASP A 564 -15.10 0.78 -0.18
N VAL A 565 -14.34 1.88 -0.25
CA VAL A 565 -14.50 2.90 -1.31
C VAL A 565 -13.37 2.91 -2.33
N ALA A 566 -12.23 2.26 -2.07
CA ALA A 566 -11.09 2.23 -2.97
C ALA A 566 -10.54 0.81 -3.19
N GLN A 567 -10.44 0.40 -4.46
CA GLN A 567 -9.81 -0.87 -4.85
C GLN A 567 -8.71 -0.62 -5.88
N PHE A 568 -7.50 -1.12 -5.57
CA PHE A 568 -6.36 -1.05 -6.47
C PHE A 568 -6.25 -2.33 -7.31
N ARG A 569 -6.23 -2.18 -8.64
CA ARG A 569 -6.01 -3.28 -9.57
C ARG A 569 -4.83 -2.96 -10.47
N PHE A 570 -3.81 -3.80 -10.43
CA PHE A 570 -2.70 -3.72 -11.38
C PHE A 570 -3.15 -4.23 -12.74
N ILE A 571 -2.91 -3.43 -13.77
CA ILE A 571 -3.23 -3.77 -15.16
C ILE A 571 -1.93 -3.72 -15.95
N PRO A 572 -1.51 -4.82 -16.61
CA PRO A 572 -0.35 -4.78 -17.49
C PRO A 572 -0.71 -3.94 -18.72
N THR A 573 0.06 -2.89 -18.97
CA THR A 573 -0.08 -2.04 -20.16
C THR A 573 1.16 -2.17 -21.03
N ASN A 574 0.96 -2.38 -22.34
CA ASN A 574 2.05 -2.50 -23.32
C ASN A 574 2.63 -1.14 -23.74
N SER A 575 2.13 -0.03 -23.18
CA SER A 575 2.52 1.32 -23.57
C SER A 575 3.81 1.74 -22.87
N SER A 576 4.88 1.90 -23.64
CA SER A 576 6.15 2.52 -23.23
C SER A 576 6.08 4.06 -23.13
N VAL A 577 4.88 4.63 -23.01
CA VAL A 577 4.66 6.09 -22.95
C VAL A 577 4.07 6.43 -21.59
N CYS A 578 4.93 6.93 -20.71
CA CYS A 578 4.59 7.66 -19.48
C CYS A 578 5.48 8.90 -19.39
#